data_AF-A0A2G2WWL7-F1
#
_entry.id   AF-A0A2G2WWL7-F1
#
_cell.length_a   1.000
_cell.length_b   1.000
_cell.length_c   1.000
_cell.angle_alpha   90.00
_cell.angle_beta   90.00
_cell.angle_gamma   90.00
#
_symmetry.space_group_name_H-M   'P 1'
#
loop_
_entity.id
_entity.type
_entity.pdbx_description
1 polymer ?
#
loop_
_entity_poly.entity_id
_entity_poly.type
_entity_poly.pdbx_seq_one_letter_code
_entity_poly.pdbx_strand_id
1 'polypeptide(L)'
;MGLTGKIPRDLGNLTFLVPLDLGSNNFHGNLPQEMAHLRRLKFLDLSFNRFRGEVPSWFGFLHQLEVLKLRNNSFTGSIPSSFSNISEHETLNLKFNSIEGQIPKVIGNLLNLRVLNLVGNNLVGSIPTSLSNASGLEALDISHNSLQGSIPEGIGNLHNMNWLGIQYNQLTGSIPFTIFKISRIEVIAFTENSLSGSLPNGLCNGLPILKVLYLSRNKLLGHMPTSLSNCSQLQVLALWENDFTGFEAWRLISEVGLLLRFRIEVLAQADSSSQLTDIRSKIIIEVHFYSFPLFISLLMEYGASNGICALFDLDFD
;
A
#
# COMPACT_ATOMS: atom_id res chain seq x y z
N MET A 1 -11.76 -24.99 1.38
CA MET A 1 -12.29 -26.39 1.30
C MET A 1 -12.44 -26.90 -0.14
N GLY A 2 -12.08 -26.10 -1.16
CA GLY A 2 -12.19 -26.51 -2.56
C GLY A 2 -13.63 -26.57 -3.09
N LEU A 3 -14.61 -26.05 -2.34
CA LEU A 3 -16.02 -26.00 -2.73
C LEU A 3 -16.18 -25.24 -4.05
N THR A 4 -17.12 -25.65 -4.89
CA THR A 4 -17.34 -25.05 -6.21
C THR A 4 -18.83 -24.89 -6.52
N GLY A 5 -19.13 -24.28 -7.66
CA GLY A 5 -20.48 -23.91 -8.07
C GLY A 5 -20.81 -22.46 -7.77
N LYS A 6 -22.09 -22.12 -7.95
CA LYS A 6 -22.65 -20.80 -7.61
C LYS A 6 -23.21 -20.84 -6.18
N ILE A 7 -23.24 -19.69 -5.51
CA ILE A 7 -24.01 -19.57 -4.26
C ILE A 7 -25.51 -19.76 -4.59
N PRO A 8 -26.21 -20.71 -3.95
CA PRO A 8 -27.63 -20.92 -4.19
C PRO A 8 -28.45 -19.74 -3.65
N ARG A 9 -29.54 -19.41 -4.35
CA ARG A 9 -30.46 -18.33 -3.92
C ARG A 9 -31.06 -18.59 -2.54
N ASP A 10 -31.30 -19.86 -2.21
CA ASP A 10 -31.84 -20.30 -0.92
C ASP A 10 -30.95 -19.93 0.28
N LEU A 11 -29.66 -19.60 0.06
CA LEU A 11 -28.80 -19.08 1.12
C LEU A 11 -29.40 -17.82 1.76
N GLY A 12 -30.12 -17.00 0.98
CA GLY A 12 -30.83 -15.82 1.47
C GLY A 12 -31.90 -16.11 2.52
N ASN A 13 -32.37 -17.36 2.64
CA ASN A 13 -33.36 -17.76 3.65
C ASN A 13 -32.73 -17.95 5.05
N LEU A 14 -31.40 -18.00 5.15
CA LEU A 14 -30.69 -18.15 6.42
C LEU A 14 -30.55 -16.80 7.16
N THR A 15 -31.67 -16.10 7.36
CA THR A 15 -31.73 -14.73 7.91
C THR A 15 -31.15 -14.58 9.34
N PHE A 16 -30.86 -15.71 10.00
CA PHE A 16 -30.22 -15.78 11.30
C PHE A 16 -28.68 -15.70 11.26
N LEU A 17 -28.06 -15.79 10.08
CA LEU A 17 -26.60 -15.76 9.94
C LEU A 17 -26.00 -14.44 10.44
N VAL A 18 -24.87 -14.56 11.14
CA VAL A 18 -24.12 -13.42 11.70
C VAL A 18 -22.71 -13.35 11.07
N PRO A 19 -21.89 -14.41 11.13
CA PRO A 19 -20.75 -14.54 10.23
C PRO A 19 -21.09 -15.47 9.05
N LEU A 20 -20.58 -15.13 7.88
CA LEU A 20 -20.51 -16.01 6.72
C LEU A 20 -19.11 -15.93 6.12
N ASP A 21 -18.35 -17.01 6.27
CA ASP A 21 -17.02 -17.14 5.66
C ASP A 21 -17.06 -18.24 4.60
N LEU A 22 -16.91 -17.83 3.35
CA LEU A 22 -16.78 -18.70 2.17
C LEU A 22 -15.42 -18.51 1.49
N GLY A 23 -14.46 -17.87 2.18
CA GLY A 23 -13.15 -17.56 1.65
C GLY A 23 -12.35 -18.80 1.25
N SER A 24 -11.43 -18.63 0.29
CA SER A 24 -10.51 -19.68 -0.17
C SER A 24 -11.22 -20.94 -0.68
N ASN A 25 -12.12 -20.74 -1.65
CA ASN A 25 -12.84 -21.80 -2.37
C ASN A 25 -12.81 -21.54 -3.89
N ASN A 26 -13.57 -22.31 -4.66
CA ASN A 26 -13.72 -22.18 -6.12
C ASN A 26 -15.16 -21.79 -6.50
N PHE A 27 -15.86 -21.01 -5.67
CA PHE A 27 -17.18 -20.48 -6.02
C PHE A 27 -17.06 -19.51 -7.19
N HIS A 28 -18.07 -19.48 -8.06
CA HIS A 28 -18.07 -18.65 -9.26
C HIS A 28 -19.45 -18.08 -9.58
N GLY A 29 -19.52 -17.22 -10.60
CA GLY A 29 -20.74 -16.51 -10.99
C GLY A 29 -21.00 -15.29 -10.12
N ASN A 30 -22.21 -14.73 -10.22
CA ASN A 30 -22.59 -13.51 -9.51
C ASN A 30 -23.16 -13.84 -8.13
N LEU A 31 -23.08 -12.90 -7.20
CA LEU A 31 -23.73 -13.03 -5.90
C LEU A 31 -25.27 -12.91 -6.05
N PRO A 32 -26.06 -13.84 -5.49
CA PRO A 32 -27.52 -13.79 -5.59
C PRO A 32 -28.09 -12.62 -4.79
N GLN A 33 -29.09 -11.94 -5.36
CA GLN A 33 -29.73 -10.77 -4.74
C GLN A 33 -30.47 -11.14 -3.43
N GLU A 34 -30.88 -12.39 -3.28
CA GLU A 34 -31.53 -12.92 -2.10
C GLU A 34 -30.65 -12.82 -0.85
N MET A 35 -29.32 -12.71 -0.99
CA MET A 35 -28.42 -12.44 0.14
C MET A 35 -28.68 -11.09 0.81
N ALA A 36 -29.39 -10.17 0.17
CA ALA A 36 -29.87 -8.93 0.78
C ALA A 36 -30.78 -9.16 2.01
N HIS A 37 -31.35 -10.36 2.16
CA HIS A 37 -32.18 -10.73 3.31
C HIS A 37 -31.36 -11.07 4.56
N LEU A 38 -30.04 -11.25 4.44
CA LEU A 38 -29.14 -11.65 5.53
C LEU A 38 -28.77 -10.46 6.44
N ARG A 39 -29.78 -9.71 6.90
CA ARG A 39 -29.64 -8.41 7.59
C ARG A 39 -28.93 -8.45 8.94
N ARG A 40 -28.69 -9.66 9.47
CA ARG A 40 -27.94 -9.90 10.71
C ARG A 40 -26.45 -10.14 10.49
N LEU A 41 -26.00 -10.18 9.23
CA LEU A 41 -24.59 -10.36 8.91
C LEU A 41 -23.77 -9.19 9.45
N LYS A 42 -22.74 -9.55 10.19
CA LYS A 42 -21.67 -8.67 10.68
C LYS A 42 -20.36 -8.91 9.94
N PHE A 43 -20.12 -10.15 9.53
CA PHE A 43 -18.89 -10.55 8.85
C PHE A 43 -19.23 -11.34 7.59
N LEU A 44 -18.71 -10.89 6.44
CA LEU A 44 -18.81 -11.58 5.17
C LEU A 44 -17.43 -11.65 4.50
N ASP A 45 -16.87 -12.86 4.42
CA ASP A 45 -15.65 -13.13 3.67
C ASP A 45 -15.95 -14.02 2.46
N LEU A 46 -15.71 -13.47 1.27
CA LEU A 46 -15.86 -14.13 -0.02
C LEU A 46 -14.51 -14.16 -0.77
N SER A 47 -13.41 -13.87 -0.07
CA SER A 47 -12.09 -13.69 -0.68
C SER A 47 -11.55 -14.97 -1.32
N PHE A 48 -10.67 -14.84 -2.30
CA PHE A 48 -10.02 -15.98 -2.97
C PHE A 48 -11.03 -16.98 -3.53
N ASN A 49 -11.92 -16.48 -4.40
CA ASN A 49 -12.88 -17.25 -5.18
C ASN A 49 -12.83 -16.78 -6.65
N ARG A 50 -13.82 -17.15 -7.45
CA ARG A 50 -13.96 -16.76 -8.86
C ARG A 50 -15.28 -16.04 -9.11
N PHE A 51 -15.79 -15.29 -8.13
CA PHE A 51 -17.00 -14.49 -8.28
C PHE A 51 -16.81 -13.43 -9.38
N ARG A 52 -17.87 -13.15 -10.13
CA ARG A 52 -17.90 -12.23 -11.27
C ARG A 52 -19.08 -11.27 -11.17
N GLY A 53 -19.14 -10.33 -12.12
CA GLY A 53 -20.20 -9.32 -12.19
C GLY A 53 -19.89 -8.14 -11.27
N GLU A 54 -20.84 -7.23 -11.16
CA GLU A 54 -20.66 -6.01 -10.37
C GLU A 54 -20.69 -6.28 -8.86
N VAL A 55 -20.02 -5.42 -8.09
CA VAL A 55 -20.21 -5.37 -6.63
C VAL A 55 -21.66 -4.98 -6.35
N PRO A 56 -22.49 -5.84 -5.75
CA PRO A 56 -23.91 -5.56 -5.71
C PRO A 56 -24.29 -4.38 -4.79
N SER A 57 -25.15 -3.51 -5.29
CA SER A 57 -25.66 -2.37 -4.50
C SER A 57 -26.48 -2.79 -3.29
N TRP A 58 -27.03 -4.01 -3.28
CA TRP A 58 -27.80 -4.54 -2.16
C TRP A 58 -26.97 -4.77 -0.88
N PHE A 59 -25.64 -4.70 -0.93
CA PHE A 59 -24.83 -4.63 0.30
C PHE A 59 -25.24 -3.47 1.19
N GLY A 60 -25.77 -2.39 0.62
CA GLY A 60 -26.35 -1.26 1.36
C GLY A 60 -27.57 -1.60 2.22
N PHE A 61 -28.15 -2.80 2.10
CA PHE A 61 -29.23 -3.29 2.98
C PHE A 61 -28.71 -4.08 4.19
N LEU A 62 -27.42 -4.43 4.22
CA LEU A 62 -26.81 -5.16 5.32
C LEU A 62 -26.28 -4.18 6.38
N HIS A 63 -27.18 -3.44 7.01
CA HIS A 63 -26.84 -2.32 7.90
C HIS A 63 -25.96 -2.69 9.11
N GLN A 64 -25.93 -3.97 9.50
CA GLN A 64 -25.09 -4.48 10.59
C GLN A 64 -23.72 -4.99 10.13
N LEU A 65 -23.41 -4.91 8.83
CA LEU A 65 -22.19 -5.47 8.29
C LEU A 65 -21.00 -4.61 8.70
N GLU A 66 -20.09 -5.20 9.47
CA GLU A 66 -18.87 -4.59 9.98
C GLU A 66 -17.68 -4.91 9.07
N VAL A 67 -17.64 -6.11 8.50
CA VAL A 67 -16.51 -6.59 7.68
C VAL A 67 -17.01 -7.17 6.36
N LEU A 68 -16.57 -6.57 5.24
CA LEU A 68 -16.77 -7.09 3.89
C LEU A 68 -15.41 -7.34 3.22
N LYS A 69 -15.14 -8.60 2.88
CA LYS A 69 -13.94 -9.00 2.16
C LYS A 69 -14.31 -9.70 0.86
N LEU A 70 -13.98 -9.06 -0.26
CA LEU A 70 -14.19 -9.56 -1.63
C LEU A 70 -12.86 -9.78 -2.36
N ARG A 71 -11.75 -9.83 -1.62
CA ARG A 71 -10.40 -9.81 -2.18
C ARG A 71 -10.17 -10.97 -3.16
N ASN A 72 -9.45 -10.73 -4.25
CA ASN A 72 -9.00 -11.76 -5.19
C ASN A 72 -10.18 -12.55 -5.78
N ASN A 73 -11.01 -11.85 -6.53
CA ASN A 73 -12.12 -12.35 -7.33
C ASN A 73 -12.06 -11.68 -8.72
N SER A 74 -13.16 -11.68 -9.48
CA SER A 74 -13.27 -10.99 -10.76
C SER A 74 -14.47 -10.04 -10.77
N PHE A 75 -14.70 -9.32 -9.67
CA PHE A 75 -15.74 -8.29 -9.60
C PHE A 75 -15.41 -7.12 -10.53
N THR A 76 -16.42 -6.56 -11.19
CA THR A 76 -16.33 -5.45 -12.17
C THR A 76 -17.24 -4.29 -11.76
N GLY A 77 -17.42 -3.30 -12.64
CA GLY A 77 -18.27 -2.15 -12.40
C GLY A 77 -17.71 -1.21 -11.32
N SER A 78 -18.53 -0.28 -10.84
CA SER A 78 -18.11 0.73 -9.87
C SER A 78 -18.40 0.32 -8.43
N ILE A 79 -17.71 0.97 -7.48
CA ILE A 79 -18.04 0.84 -6.05
C ILE A 79 -19.43 1.48 -5.83
N PRO A 80 -20.43 0.73 -5.32
CA PRO A 80 -21.79 1.25 -5.19
C PRO A 80 -21.91 2.43 -4.22
N SER A 81 -22.69 3.45 -4.59
CA SER A 81 -23.00 4.56 -3.68
C SER A 81 -23.83 4.13 -2.47
N SER A 82 -24.53 3.01 -2.56
CA SER A 82 -25.30 2.41 -1.46
C SER A 82 -24.44 1.97 -0.27
N PHE A 83 -23.10 1.93 -0.42
CA PHE A 83 -22.19 1.74 0.70
C PHE A 83 -22.33 2.86 1.75
N SER A 84 -22.93 4.01 1.41
CA SER A 84 -23.31 5.02 2.41
C SER A 84 -24.19 4.50 3.54
N ASN A 85 -24.88 3.37 3.34
CA ASN A 85 -25.91 2.87 4.26
C ASN A 85 -25.41 1.80 5.23
N ILE A 86 -24.13 1.41 5.15
CA ILE A 86 -23.49 0.46 6.07
C ILE A 86 -22.65 1.22 7.10
N SER A 87 -23.33 1.92 8.02
CA SER A 87 -22.67 2.81 9.00
C SER A 87 -21.72 2.09 9.95
N GLU A 88 -21.96 0.80 10.23
CA GLU A 88 -21.15 -0.01 11.14
C GLU A 88 -19.89 -0.57 10.48
N HIS A 89 -19.64 -0.26 9.20
CA HIS A 89 -18.57 -0.89 8.44
C HIS A 89 -17.18 -0.46 8.93
N GLU A 90 -16.39 -1.42 9.39
CA GLU A 90 -15.02 -1.24 9.85
C GLU A 90 -13.99 -1.61 8.79
N THR A 91 -14.26 -2.64 7.98
CA THR A 91 -13.28 -3.16 7.01
C THR A 91 -13.92 -3.41 5.66
N LEU A 92 -13.51 -2.61 4.67
CA LEU A 92 -13.85 -2.81 3.26
C LEU A 92 -12.61 -3.25 2.48
N ASN A 93 -12.61 -4.51 2.03
CA ASN A 93 -11.50 -5.06 1.26
C ASN A 93 -11.97 -5.55 -0.12
N LEU A 94 -11.67 -4.77 -1.15
CA LEU A 94 -11.99 -5.03 -2.56
C LEU A 94 -10.75 -5.34 -3.41
N LYS A 95 -9.61 -5.61 -2.76
CA LYS A 95 -8.30 -5.83 -3.37
C LYS A 95 -8.32 -6.90 -4.47
N PHE A 96 -7.56 -6.69 -5.54
CA PHE A 96 -7.39 -7.64 -6.65
C PHE A 96 -8.72 -8.09 -7.25
N ASN A 97 -9.39 -7.14 -7.88
CA ASN A 97 -10.57 -7.34 -8.72
C ASN A 97 -10.38 -6.53 -10.02
N SER A 98 -11.45 -6.30 -10.76
CA SER A 98 -11.46 -5.46 -11.97
C SER A 98 -12.46 -4.31 -11.82
N ILE A 99 -12.58 -3.75 -10.61
CA ILE A 99 -13.49 -2.64 -10.28
C ILE A 99 -12.97 -1.38 -10.95
N GLU A 100 -13.88 -0.62 -11.54
CA GLU A 100 -13.60 0.57 -12.35
C GLU A 100 -14.35 1.80 -11.83
N GLY A 101 -14.20 2.92 -12.53
CA GLY A 101 -14.82 4.19 -12.15
C GLY A 101 -14.09 4.88 -10.99
N GLN A 102 -14.77 5.82 -10.36
CA GLN A 102 -14.18 6.66 -9.31
C GLN A 102 -14.43 6.09 -7.92
N ILE A 103 -13.56 6.44 -6.95
CA ILE A 103 -13.84 6.21 -5.54
C ILE A 103 -15.02 7.11 -5.13
N PRO A 104 -16.16 6.54 -4.69
CA PRO A 104 -17.34 7.33 -4.37
C PRO A 104 -17.11 8.23 -3.15
N LYS A 105 -17.60 9.46 -3.21
CA LYS A 105 -17.51 10.42 -2.09
C LYS A 105 -18.14 9.90 -0.79
N VAL A 106 -19.14 9.02 -0.91
CA VAL A 106 -19.86 8.43 0.22
C VAL A 106 -18.99 7.57 1.14
N ILE A 107 -17.83 7.08 0.68
CA ILE A 107 -16.88 6.35 1.53
C ILE A 107 -16.40 7.23 2.69
N GLY A 108 -16.31 8.55 2.47
CA GLY A 108 -15.99 9.53 3.51
C GLY A 108 -17.02 9.62 4.64
N ASN A 109 -18.24 9.11 4.44
CA ASN A 109 -19.29 9.13 5.46
C ASN A 109 -19.23 7.90 6.39
N LEU A 110 -18.35 6.93 6.12
CA LEU A 110 -18.19 5.73 6.92
C LEU A 110 -17.28 6.02 8.12
N LEU A 111 -17.86 6.62 9.16
CA LEU A 111 -17.10 7.10 10.33
C LEU A 111 -16.44 5.97 11.12
N ASN A 112 -16.99 4.75 11.06
CA ASN A 112 -16.44 3.57 11.70
C ASN A 112 -15.40 2.83 10.83
N LEU A 113 -15.14 3.29 9.59
CA LEU A 113 -14.23 2.62 8.68
C LEU A 113 -12.79 2.72 9.19
N ARG A 114 -12.19 1.58 9.50
CA ARG A 114 -10.80 1.44 9.96
C ARG A 114 -9.88 1.01 8.83
N VAL A 115 -10.35 0.15 7.94
CA VAL A 115 -9.54 -0.39 6.83
C VAL A 115 -10.27 -0.23 5.50
N LEU A 116 -9.63 0.49 4.57
CA LEU A 116 -10.04 0.59 3.17
C LEU A 116 -8.93 0.06 2.27
N ASN A 117 -9.17 -1.09 1.64
CA ASN A 117 -8.22 -1.70 0.71
C ASN A 117 -8.83 -1.88 -0.68
N LEU A 118 -8.35 -1.10 -1.64
CA LEU A 118 -8.79 -1.08 -3.03
C LEU A 118 -7.66 -1.47 -4.00
N VAL A 119 -6.60 -2.08 -3.50
CA VAL A 119 -5.38 -2.35 -4.27
C VAL A 119 -5.64 -3.20 -5.51
N GLY A 120 -5.03 -2.87 -6.64
CA GLY A 120 -5.04 -3.72 -7.84
C GLY A 120 -6.44 -3.81 -8.43
N ASN A 121 -6.98 -2.65 -8.81
CA ASN A 121 -8.23 -2.48 -9.53
C ASN A 121 -7.98 -1.49 -10.70
N ASN A 122 -9.04 -1.12 -11.40
CA ASN A 122 -9.01 -0.20 -12.54
C ASN A 122 -9.63 1.17 -12.15
N LEU A 123 -9.46 1.61 -10.91
CA LEU A 123 -10.06 2.87 -10.44
C LEU A 123 -9.38 4.08 -11.10
N VAL A 124 -10.18 5.08 -11.44
CA VAL A 124 -9.78 6.30 -12.14
C VAL A 124 -10.28 7.55 -11.41
N GLY A 125 -9.88 8.73 -11.90
CA GLY A 125 -10.26 10.01 -11.29
C GLY A 125 -9.41 10.33 -10.06
N SER A 126 -9.84 11.32 -9.28
CA SER A 126 -9.09 11.79 -8.11
C SER A 126 -9.48 11.07 -6.82
N ILE A 127 -8.58 11.11 -5.85
CA ILE A 127 -8.90 10.73 -4.46
C ILE A 127 -9.93 11.76 -3.95
N PRO A 128 -11.14 11.33 -3.55
CA PRO A 128 -12.19 12.26 -3.13
C PRO A 128 -11.78 12.96 -1.84
N THR A 129 -11.93 14.29 -1.80
CA THR A 129 -11.60 15.09 -0.61
C THR A 129 -12.39 14.65 0.63
N SER A 130 -13.62 14.15 0.44
CA SER A 130 -14.46 13.61 1.50
C SER A 130 -13.88 12.38 2.19
N LEU A 131 -12.92 11.66 1.59
CA LEU A 131 -12.25 10.54 2.25
C LEU A 131 -11.57 10.97 3.56
N SER A 132 -11.17 12.24 3.64
CA SER A 132 -10.63 12.87 4.85
C SER A 132 -11.61 12.91 6.03
N ASN A 133 -12.91 12.69 5.78
CA ASN A 133 -13.94 12.67 6.82
C ASN A 133 -14.04 11.32 7.54
N ALA A 134 -13.46 10.25 6.99
CA ALA A 134 -13.42 8.93 7.62
C ALA A 134 -12.36 8.91 8.75
N SER A 135 -12.62 9.64 9.83
CA SER A 135 -11.65 9.90 10.92
C SER A 135 -11.22 8.65 11.69
N GLY A 136 -11.98 7.56 11.60
CA GLY A 136 -11.64 6.24 12.14
C GLY A 136 -10.57 5.48 11.34
N LEU A 137 -10.16 5.97 10.16
CA LEU A 137 -9.32 5.22 9.23
C LEU A 137 -7.91 5.00 9.79
N GLU A 138 -7.52 3.73 9.85
CA GLU A 138 -6.21 3.26 10.29
C GLU A 138 -5.34 2.82 9.12
N ALA A 139 -5.94 2.14 8.13
CA ALA A 139 -5.22 1.68 6.95
C ALA A 139 -5.96 2.07 5.67
N LEU A 140 -5.30 2.89 4.84
CA LEU A 140 -5.73 3.25 3.51
C LEU A 140 -4.75 2.68 2.48
N ASP A 141 -5.22 1.79 1.62
CA ASP A 141 -4.41 1.28 0.52
C ASP A 141 -5.21 1.27 -0.79
N ILE A 142 -4.87 2.21 -1.68
CA ILE A 142 -5.49 2.41 -3.00
C ILE A 142 -4.47 2.25 -4.12
N SER A 143 -3.39 1.52 -3.83
CA SER A 143 -2.26 1.27 -4.74
C SER A 143 -2.66 0.46 -5.98
N HIS A 144 -1.84 0.50 -7.04
CA HIS A 144 -2.07 -0.24 -8.28
C HIS A 144 -3.46 0.03 -8.88
N ASN A 145 -3.69 1.30 -9.20
CA ASN A 145 -4.89 1.79 -9.90
C ASN A 145 -4.46 2.83 -10.95
N SER A 146 -5.41 3.56 -11.53
CA SER A 146 -5.18 4.67 -12.46
C SER A 146 -5.67 6.00 -11.89
N LEU A 147 -5.50 6.21 -10.57
CA LEU A 147 -5.91 7.44 -9.90
C LEU A 147 -5.01 8.61 -10.30
N GLN A 148 -5.60 9.79 -10.43
CA GLN A 148 -4.98 11.01 -10.95
C GLN A 148 -5.19 12.21 -10.01
N GLY A 149 -4.54 13.32 -10.30
CA GLY A 149 -4.65 14.56 -9.52
C GLY A 149 -3.84 14.52 -8.23
N SER A 150 -4.09 15.49 -7.35
CA SER A 150 -3.32 15.66 -6.12
C SER A 150 -3.87 14.85 -4.94
N ILE A 151 -3.00 14.54 -3.98
CA ILE A 151 -3.39 14.01 -2.68
C ILE A 151 -4.17 15.11 -1.92
N PRO A 152 -5.41 14.87 -1.46
CA PRO A 152 -6.17 15.86 -0.70
C PRO A 152 -5.44 16.24 0.61
N GLU A 153 -5.37 17.54 0.91
CA GLU A 153 -4.69 18.04 2.13
C GLU A 153 -5.29 17.46 3.42
N GLY A 154 -6.60 17.21 3.42
CA GLY A 154 -7.33 16.62 4.55
C GLY A 154 -6.90 15.21 4.92
N ILE A 155 -6.20 14.47 4.05
CA ILE A 155 -5.64 13.14 4.40
C ILE A 155 -4.70 13.25 5.60
N GLY A 156 -3.99 14.37 5.77
CA GLY A 156 -3.16 14.64 6.94
C GLY A 156 -3.91 14.77 8.27
N ASN A 157 -5.24 14.89 8.24
CA ASN A 157 -6.09 14.98 9.44
C ASN A 157 -6.55 13.60 9.95
N LEU A 158 -6.22 12.52 9.23
CA LEU A 158 -6.57 11.15 9.61
C LEU A 158 -5.56 10.62 10.65
N HIS A 159 -5.66 11.14 11.88
CA HIS A 159 -4.67 10.93 12.94
C HIS A 159 -4.56 9.49 13.46
N ASN A 160 -5.52 8.61 13.12
CA ASN A 160 -5.50 7.20 13.48
C ASN A 160 -4.69 6.34 12.49
N MET A 161 -4.25 6.92 11.37
CA MET A 161 -3.64 6.17 10.28
C MET A 161 -2.25 5.61 10.65
N ASN A 162 -2.07 4.31 10.40
CA ASN A 162 -0.81 3.59 10.49
C ASN A 162 -0.24 3.20 9.12
N TRP A 163 -1.09 3.06 8.09
CA TRP A 163 -0.71 2.65 6.74
C TRP A 163 -1.35 3.54 5.69
N LEU A 164 -0.52 4.16 4.84
CA LEU A 164 -0.96 4.94 3.68
C LEU A 164 -0.24 4.48 2.41
N GLY A 165 -0.96 3.71 1.59
CA GLY A 165 -0.50 3.19 0.30
C GLY A 165 -1.25 3.81 -0.88
N ILE A 166 -0.52 4.50 -1.77
CA ILE A 166 -1.04 5.08 -3.02
C ILE A 166 -0.13 4.76 -4.22
N GLN A 167 0.84 3.86 -4.04
CA GLN A 167 1.85 3.52 -5.04
C GLN A 167 1.25 2.97 -6.34
N TYR A 168 1.97 3.10 -7.45
CA TYR A 168 1.53 2.66 -8.77
C TYR A 168 0.18 3.29 -9.17
N ASN A 169 0.19 4.62 -9.27
CA ASN A 169 -0.92 5.44 -9.75
C ASN A 169 -0.35 6.58 -10.63
N GLN A 170 -1.20 7.53 -11.02
CA GLN A 170 -0.85 8.70 -11.85
C GLN A 170 -1.01 10.00 -11.05
N LEU A 171 -0.76 9.96 -9.73
CA LEU A 171 -0.95 11.11 -8.85
C LEU A 171 0.13 12.17 -9.10
N THR A 172 -0.26 13.44 -8.98
CA THR A 172 0.58 14.61 -9.27
C THR A 172 0.54 15.62 -8.12
N GLY A 173 1.31 16.70 -8.23
CA GLY A 173 1.36 17.75 -7.22
C GLY A 173 2.20 17.35 -6.00
N SER A 174 2.23 18.22 -4.99
CA SER A 174 3.05 17.99 -3.80
C SER A 174 2.39 17.04 -2.81
N ILE A 175 3.23 16.36 -2.03
CA ILE A 175 2.78 15.62 -0.84
C ILE A 175 2.33 16.66 0.21
N PRO A 176 1.06 16.64 0.67
CA PRO A 176 0.61 17.56 1.71
C PRO A 176 1.48 17.46 2.97
N PHE A 177 1.99 18.60 3.44
CA PHE A 177 2.89 18.63 4.60
C PHE A 177 2.22 18.10 5.88
N THR A 178 0.88 18.13 5.93
CA THR A 178 0.05 17.60 7.00
C THR A 178 0.21 16.08 7.16
N ILE A 179 0.53 15.33 6.10
CA ILE A 179 0.82 13.89 6.18
C ILE A 179 2.04 13.61 7.06
N PHE A 180 3.06 14.49 7.01
CA PHE A 180 4.25 14.37 7.87
C PHE A 180 3.99 14.77 9.34
N LYS A 181 2.72 14.91 9.74
CA LYS A 181 2.30 15.15 11.14
C LYS A 181 1.44 14.03 11.71
N ILE A 182 1.20 12.95 10.95
CA ILE A 182 0.41 11.81 11.41
C ILE A 182 1.29 10.94 12.32
N SER A 183 1.26 11.21 13.63
CA SER A 183 2.17 10.60 14.60
C SER A 183 2.07 9.08 14.76
N ARG A 184 0.99 8.47 14.27
CA ARG A 184 0.75 7.01 14.29
C ARG A 184 1.17 6.28 13.01
N ILE A 185 1.65 7.00 12.00
CA ILE A 185 1.95 6.39 10.71
C ILE A 185 3.22 5.55 10.79
N GLU A 186 3.12 4.29 10.38
CA GLU A 186 4.24 3.36 10.31
C GLU A 186 4.73 3.17 8.87
N VAL A 187 3.81 3.26 7.90
CA VAL A 187 4.11 2.99 6.48
C VAL A 187 3.53 4.07 5.59
N ILE A 188 4.41 4.67 4.79
CA ILE A 188 4.09 5.58 3.68
C ILE A 188 4.62 4.95 2.40
N ALA A 189 3.71 4.59 1.48
CA ALA A 189 4.05 3.87 0.25
C ALA A 189 3.49 4.56 -1.01
N PHE A 190 4.27 5.48 -1.58
CA PHE A 190 3.88 6.38 -2.68
C PHE A 190 4.69 6.15 -3.97
N THR A 191 5.43 5.05 -4.03
CA THR A 191 6.30 4.72 -5.18
C THR A 191 5.54 4.73 -6.49
N GLU A 192 6.19 5.14 -7.56
CA GLU A 192 5.65 5.10 -8.92
C GLU A 192 4.38 5.94 -9.08
N ASN A 193 4.60 7.25 -9.00
CA ASN A 193 3.63 8.31 -9.28
C ASN A 193 4.36 9.49 -9.96
N SER A 194 3.72 10.65 -10.07
CA SER A 194 4.31 11.90 -10.54
C SER A 194 4.28 12.99 -9.45
N LEU A 195 4.46 12.60 -8.18
CA LEU A 195 4.46 13.52 -7.04
C LEU A 195 5.69 14.43 -7.10
N SER A 196 5.51 15.70 -6.76
CA SER A 196 6.54 16.73 -6.86
C SER A 196 6.73 17.51 -5.54
N GLY A 197 7.56 18.55 -5.56
CA GLY A 197 7.88 19.34 -4.38
C GLY A 197 8.97 18.70 -3.53
N SER A 198 9.25 19.29 -2.37
CA SER A 198 10.32 18.86 -1.47
C SER A 198 9.80 18.16 -0.23
N LEU A 199 10.64 17.29 0.34
CA LEU A 199 10.39 16.70 1.64
C LEU A 199 10.77 17.69 2.76
N PRO A 200 9.97 17.79 3.83
CA PRO A 200 10.30 18.71 4.91
C PRO A 200 11.52 18.22 5.70
N ASN A 201 12.46 19.14 5.96
CA ASN A 201 13.71 18.85 6.68
C ASN A 201 13.51 18.22 8.06
N GLY A 202 12.34 18.38 8.69
CA GLY A 202 12.01 17.84 10.01
C GLY A 202 10.93 16.74 9.99
N LEU A 203 10.74 16.03 8.88
CA LEU A 203 9.65 15.04 8.75
C LEU A 203 9.64 14.00 9.87
N CYS A 204 10.83 13.58 10.34
CA CYS A 204 10.96 12.59 11.41
C CYS A 204 10.46 13.10 12.77
N ASN A 205 10.36 14.41 12.98
CA ASN A 205 9.81 14.98 14.21
C ASN A 205 8.30 14.76 14.31
N GLY A 206 7.60 14.76 13.18
CA GLY A 206 6.15 14.51 13.14
C GLY A 206 5.78 13.03 12.94
N LEU A 207 6.76 12.20 12.54
CA LEU A 207 6.59 10.78 12.25
C LEU A 207 7.49 9.89 13.13
N PRO A 208 7.30 9.89 14.47
CA PRO A 208 8.25 9.27 15.41
C PRO A 208 8.33 7.75 15.32
N ILE A 209 7.30 7.09 14.78
CA ILE A 209 7.22 5.62 14.67
C ILE A 209 7.25 5.11 13.22
N LEU A 210 7.66 5.96 12.26
CA LEU A 210 7.75 5.59 10.87
C LEU A 210 8.75 4.45 10.68
N LYS A 211 8.30 3.34 10.07
CA LYS A 211 9.11 2.15 9.78
C LYS A 211 9.48 2.06 8.30
N VAL A 212 8.59 2.47 7.41
CA VAL A 212 8.76 2.30 5.97
C VAL A 212 8.39 3.57 5.23
N LEU A 213 9.32 4.08 4.41
CA LEU A 213 9.11 5.22 3.52
C LEU A 213 9.51 4.86 2.09
N TYR A 214 8.51 4.63 1.24
CA TYR A 214 8.69 4.36 -0.18
C TYR A 214 8.20 5.54 -1.03
N LEU A 215 9.11 6.32 -1.59
CA LEU A 215 8.81 7.47 -2.46
C LEU A 215 9.51 7.37 -3.82
N SER A 216 10.01 6.19 -4.18
CA SER A 216 10.81 6.02 -5.41
C SER A 216 9.97 6.27 -6.67
N ARG A 217 10.60 6.56 -7.80
CA ARG A 217 9.91 6.80 -9.08
C ARG A 217 8.86 7.91 -8.99
N ASN A 218 9.30 9.10 -8.60
CA ASN A 218 8.49 10.32 -8.51
C ASN A 218 9.30 11.51 -9.07
N LYS A 219 8.80 12.74 -8.88
CA LYS A 219 9.44 14.00 -9.31
C LYS A 219 9.80 14.88 -8.11
N LEU A 220 10.16 14.25 -6.99
CA LEU A 220 10.50 14.97 -5.76
C LEU A 220 11.85 15.66 -5.92
N LEU A 221 11.93 16.90 -5.44
CA LEU A 221 13.07 17.78 -5.65
C LEU A 221 13.60 18.36 -4.34
N GLY A 222 14.73 19.06 -4.43
CA GLY A 222 15.38 19.70 -3.29
C GLY A 222 16.37 18.77 -2.60
N HIS A 223 16.81 19.17 -1.42
CA HIS A 223 17.82 18.42 -0.67
C HIS A 223 17.19 17.27 0.11
N MET A 224 17.94 16.19 0.27
CA MET A 224 17.59 15.12 1.19
C MET A 224 17.43 15.67 2.62
N PRO A 225 16.34 15.33 3.34
CA PRO A 225 16.14 15.82 4.70
C PRO A 225 17.28 15.35 5.61
N THR A 226 18.06 16.29 6.14
CA THR A 226 19.19 15.97 7.04
C THR A 226 18.75 15.35 8.36
N SER A 227 17.47 15.51 8.75
CA SER A 227 16.90 14.85 9.94
C SER A 227 16.42 13.42 9.70
N LEU A 228 16.67 12.79 8.54
CA LEU A 228 16.31 11.39 8.33
C LEU A 228 16.93 10.45 9.38
N SER A 229 18.10 10.81 9.91
CA SER A 229 18.74 10.13 11.04
C SER A 229 17.89 10.15 12.33
N ASN A 230 16.96 11.08 12.47
CA ASN A 230 16.08 11.21 13.64
C ASN A 230 14.89 10.24 13.57
N CYS A 231 14.62 9.62 12.42
CA CYS A 231 13.60 8.57 12.30
C CYS A 231 14.12 7.25 12.92
N SER A 232 14.16 7.19 14.25
CA SER A 232 14.79 6.06 14.99
C SER A 232 14.18 4.68 14.72
N GLN A 233 12.95 4.61 14.22
CA GLN A 233 12.26 3.35 13.89
C GLN A 233 12.31 2.99 12.41
N LEU A 234 12.93 3.83 11.55
CA LEU A 234 12.95 3.63 10.11
C LEU A 234 13.79 2.39 9.76
N GLN A 235 13.14 1.43 9.10
CA GLN A 235 13.73 0.16 8.67
C GLN A 235 13.93 0.14 7.16
N VAL A 236 13.07 0.83 6.41
CA VAL A 236 13.12 0.81 4.96
C VAL A 236 12.93 2.22 4.40
N LEU A 237 13.88 2.63 3.57
CA LEU A 237 13.87 3.91 2.87
C LEU A 237 14.15 3.68 1.39
N ALA A 238 13.20 4.02 0.52
CA ALA A 238 13.41 3.97 -0.92
C ALA A 238 13.03 5.31 -1.57
N LEU A 239 14.04 6.02 -2.10
CA LEU A 239 13.90 7.35 -2.68
C LEU A 239 14.46 7.46 -4.10
N TRP A 240 14.86 6.34 -4.71
CA TRP A 240 15.51 6.30 -6.02
C TRP A 240 14.58 6.76 -7.14
N GLU A 241 15.14 7.16 -8.29
CA GLU A 241 14.38 7.74 -9.41
C GLU A 241 13.48 8.92 -8.96
N ASN A 242 14.13 9.96 -8.42
CA ASN A 242 13.59 11.28 -8.12
C ASN A 242 14.60 12.36 -8.54
N ASP A 243 14.22 13.63 -8.43
CA ASP A 243 15.01 14.81 -8.82
C ASP A 243 15.71 15.49 -7.62
N PHE A 244 16.10 14.72 -6.60
CA PHE A 244 16.79 15.27 -5.42
C PHE A 244 18.18 15.79 -5.79
N THR A 245 18.57 16.92 -5.20
CA THR A 245 19.83 17.62 -5.45
C THR A 245 20.71 17.71 -4.20
N GLY A 246 22.03 17.89 -4.40
CA GLY A 246 23.02 18.07 -3.33
C GLY A 246 23.89 16.84 -3.04
N PHE A 247 25.19 17.08 -2.81
CA PHE A 247 26.22 16.05 -2.57
C PHE A 247 25.97 15.21 -1.30
N GLU A 248 25.33 15.81 -0.28
CA GLU A 248 24.89 15.15 0.96
C GLU A 248 23.85 14.05 0.72
N ALA A 249 23.07 14.10 -0.37
CA ALA A 249 22.10 13.06 -0.71
C ALA A 249 22.77 11.70 -0.93
N TRP A 250 23.90 11.68 -1.65
CA TRP A 250 24.68 10.47 -1.87
C TRP A 250 25.42 10.01 -0.62
N ARG A 251 25.94 10.94 0.20
CA ARG A 251 26.60 10.60 1.48
C ARG A 251 25.61 9.99 2.48
N LEU A 252 24.44 10.59 2.68
CA LEU A 252 23.38 10.07 3.55
C LEU A 252 22.82 8.73 3.05
N ILE A 253 22.66 8.53 1.75
CA ILE A 253 22.26 7.20 1.21
C ILE A 253 23.35 6.15 1.52
N SER A 254 24.63 6.52 1.44
CA SER A 254 25.73 5.62 1.79
C SER A 254 25.85 5.36 3.32
N GLU A 255 25.63 6.37 4.17
CA GLU A 255 25.71 6.27 5.63
C GLU A 255 24.46 5.60 6.23
N VAL A 256 23.25 5.90 5.74
CA VAL A 256 22.01 5.22 6.12
C VAL A 256 22.01 3.78 5.58
N GLY A 257 22.56 3.54 4.39
CA GLY A 257 22.82 2.19 3.86
C GLY A 257 23.81 1.38 4.71
N LEU A 258 24.81 2.04 5.32
CA LEU A 258 25.75 1.45 6.27
C LEU A 258 25.13 1.21 7.66
N LEU A 259 24.22 2.07 8.12
CA LEU A 259 23.47 1.87 9.38
C LEU A 259 22.40 0.76 9.25
N LEU A 260 21.78 0.62 8.07
CA LEU A 260 20.87 -0.50 7.76
C LEU A 260 21.61 -1.83 7.59
N ARG A 261 22.91 -1.81 7.26
CA ARG A 261 23.78 -3.00 7.26
C ARG A 261 24.00 -3.62 8.64
N PHE A 262 23.72 -2.91 9.73
CA PHE A 262 23.94 -3.41 11.10
C PHE A 262 22.70 -3.99 11.79
N ARG A 263 21.53 -4.05 11.13
CA ARG A 263 20.29 -4.51 11.76
C ARG A 263 19.53 -5.58 10.96
N ILE A 264 20.28 -6.52 10.39
CA ILE A 264 19.74 -7.73 9.76
C ILE A 264 20.45 -8.94 10.37
N GLU A 265 19.95 -9.41 11.50
CA GLU A 265 20.14 -10.80 11.96
C GLU A 265 18.84 -11.58 11.72
N VAL A 266 18.93 -12.49 10.76
CA VAL A 266 18.29 -13.81 10.62
C VAL A 266 16.82 -13.97 11.03
N LEU A 267 15.94 -14.21 10.03
CA LEU A 267 14.86 -15.19 10.15
C LEU A 267 14.63 -15.92 8.82
N ALA A 268 14.46 -17.24 8.92
CA ALA A 268 14.44 -18.21 7.85
C ALA A 268 13.24 -19.18 8.05
N GLN A 269 12.56 -19.61 6.98
CA GLN A 269 11.66 -20.79 6.89
C GLN A 269 11.35 -21.05 5.40
N ALA A 270 11.79 -22.11 4.71
CA ALA A 270 11.61 -23.58 4.83
C ALA A 270 10.30 -24.11 4.20
N ASP A 271 10.41 -24.76 3.01
CA ASP A 271 9.71 -26.01 2.60
C ASP A 271 10.08 -26.38 1.12
N SER A 272 10.22 -27.62 0.63
CA SER A 272 10.34 -28.97 1.20
C SER A 272 10.91 -29.91 0.11
N SER A 273 12.14 -30.38 0.27
CA SER A 273 12.58 -31.74 -0.11
C SER A 273 14.04 -31.97 0.34
N SER A 274 14.14 -32.56 1.54
CA SER A 274 15.26 -33.36 2.07
C SER A 274 16.71 -32.88 1.82
N GLN A 275 17.19 -31.92 2.60
CA GLN A 275 17.88 -32.10 3.88
C GLN A 275 18.22 -30.69 4.40
N LEU A 276 17.81 -30.38 5.62
CA LEU A 276 18.04 -29.08 6.26
C LEU A 276 19.55 -28.82 6.36
N THR A 277 20.03 -27.75 5.72
CA THR A 277 20.61 -26.58 6.41
C THR A 277 20.91 -25.48 5.40
N ASP A 278 20.44 -24.28 5.75
CA ASP A 278 20.85 -22.96 5.27
C ASP A 278 20.09 -22.34 4.10
N ILE A 279 19.22 -21.39 4.48
CA ILE A 279 18.27 -20.66 3.66
C ILE A 279 18.97 -19.36 3.24
N ARG A 280 19.34 -19.24 1.97
CA ARG A 280 19.79 -17.96 1.39
C ARG A 280 18.59 -17.04 1.18
N SER A 281 18.22 -16.29 2.21
CA SER A 281 17.32 -15.13 2.11
C SER A 281 18.02 -14.04 1.29
N LYS A 282 17.62 -13.90 0.03
CA LYS A 282 18.12 -12.86 -0.87
C LYS A 282 17.44 -11.53 -0.51
N ILE A 283 18.09 -10.72 0.31
CA ILE A 283 17.70 -9.32 0.51
C ILE A 283 18.17 -8.57 -0.73
N ILE A 284 17.23 -8.24 -1.60
CA ILE A 284 17.49 -7.40 -2.78
C ILE A 284 17.55 -5.96 -2.27
N ILE A 285 18.77 -5.48 -2.01
CA ILE A 285 19.07 -4.06 -2.10
C ILE A 285 19.27 -3.80 -3.60
N GLU A 286 18.20 -3.46 -4.30
CA GLU A 286 18.29 -3.07 -5.71
C GLU A 286 18.81 -1.63 -5.77
N VAL A 287 20.13 -1.50 -5.88
CA VAL A 287 20.79 -0.27 -6.30
C VAL A 287 21.14 -0.46 -7.76
N HIS A 288 20.25 -0.05 -8.66
CA HIS A 288 20.53 -0.05 -10.10
C HIS A 288 21.44 1.13 -10.44
N PHE A 289 22.73 0.85 -10.67
CA PHE A 289 23.69 1.85 -11.13
C PHE A 289 23.53 2.09 -12.65
N TYR A 290 22.84 3.16 -13.03
CA TYR A 290 22.87 3.67 -14.41
C TYR A 290 23.74 4.93 -14.49
N SER A 291 25.06 4.75 -14.32
CA SER A 291 26.12 5.61 -14.88
C SER A 291 27.50 5.05 -14.53
N PHE A 292 27.88 4.00 -15.25
CA PHE A 292 29.17 3.31 -15.13
C PHE A 292 30.43 4.22 -15.16
N PRO A 293 30.47 5.35 -15.90
CA PRO A 293 31.67 6.21 -15.92
C PRO A 293 31.91 6.96 -14.60
N LEU A 294 30.85 7.32 -13.86
CA LEU A 294 30.97 8.07 -12.61
C LEU A 294 31.40 7.16 -11.44
N PHE A 295 31.03 5.88 -11.51
CA PHE A 295 31.39 4.85 -10.54
C PHE A 295 32.89 4.53 -10.54
N ILE A 296 33.51 4.46 -11.72
CA ILE A 296 34.97 4.27 -11.86
C ILE A 296 35.72 5.50 -11.31
N SER A 297 35.22 6.72 -11.57
CA SER A 297 35.84 7.95 -11.05
C SER A 297 35.81 8.00 -9.52
N LEU A 298 34.70 7.57 -8.91
CA LEU A 298 34.56 7.48 -7.45
C LEU A 298 35.51 6.44 -6.85
N LEU A 299 35.67 5.29 -7.49
CA LEU A 299 36.57 4.22 -7.04
C LEU A 299 38.05 4.61 -7.15
N MET A 300 38.44 5.34 -8.20
CA MET A 300 39.81 5.81 -8.40
C MET A 300 40.18 6.89 -7.38
N GLU A 301 39.26 7.79 -7.04
CA GLU A 301 39.49 8.86 -6.06
C GLU A 301 39.52 8.33 -4.61
N TYR A 302 38.70 7.31 -4.31
CA TYR A 302 38.67 6.64 -3.00
C TYR A 302 39.82 5.64 -2.80
N GLY A 303 40.30 5.00 -3.87
CA GLY A 303 41.46 4.09 -3.85
C GLY A 303 42.79 4.84 -3.69
N ALA A 304 42.92 6.00 -4.34
CA ALA A 304 44.11 6.84 -4.25
C ALA A 304 44.31 7.51 -2.88
N SER A 305 43.21 7.82 -2.17
CA SER A 305 43.25 8.48 -0.85
C SER A 305 43.48 7.52 0.32
N ASN A 306 43.24 6.22 0.15
CA ASN A 306 43.31 5.21 1.22
C ASN A 306 44.35 4.11 0.98
N GLY A 307 45.20 4.22 -0.05
CA GLY A 307 46.32 3.29 -0.27
C GLY A 307 45.89 1.86 -0.63
N ILE A 308 44.66 1.66 -1.10
CA ILE A 308 44.16 0.35 -1.52
C ILE A 308 44.52 0.16 -2.99
N CYS A 309 45.62 -0.53 -3.27
CA CYS A 309 45.88 -1.09 -4.60
C CYS A 309 44.94 -2.29 -4.80
N ALA A 310 43.86 -2.11 -5.54
CA ALA A 310 43.09 -3.21 -6.09
C ALA A 310 43.52 -3.43 -7.55
N LEU A 311 44.23 -4.52 -7.81
CA LEU A 311 44.38 -5.10 -9.14
C LEU A 311 43.01 -5.66 -9.55
N PHE A 312 42.45 -5.16 -10.64
CA PHE A 312 41.28 -5.75 -11.28
C PHE A 312 41.75 -6.51 -12.53
N ASP A 313 41.69 -7.84 -12.48
CA ASP A 313 41.62 -8.63 -13.70
C ASP A 313 40.21 -8.47 -14.26
N LEU A 314 40.14 -7.86 -15.45
CA LEU A 314 38.92 -7.67 -16.22
C LEU A 314 38.92 -8.76 -17.30
N ASP A 315 38.22 -9.85 -17.06
CA ASP A 315 37.79 -10.72 -18.16
C ASP A 315 36.48 -10.15 -18.72
N PHE A 316 36.54 -9.73 -19.98
CA PHE A 316 35.38 -9.30 -20.75
C PHE A 316 34.75 -10.52 -21.44
N ASP A 317 33.54 -10.86 -21.02
CA ASP A 317 32.36 -11.11 -21.87
C ASP A 317 31.07 -11.20 -21.03
#